data_AF-A9P8H6-F1
#
_entry.id   AF-A9P8H6-F1
#
_cell.length_a   1.000
_cell.length_b   1.000
_cell.length_c   1.000
_cell.angle_alpha   90.00
_cell.angle_beta   90.00
_cell.angle_gamma   90.00
#
_symmetry.space_group_name_H-M   'P 1'
#
loop_
_entity.id
_entity.type
_entity.pdbx_description
1 polymer ?
#
loop_
_entity_poly.entity_id
_entity_poly.type
_entity_poly.pdbx_seq_one_letter_code
_entity_poly.pdbx_strand_id
1 'polypeptide(L)'
;MHSILNRIIMPESIDKHGVDWKNVDYLIFNTYIWWMNTFSMKVLRGSFDEGSTEYDEIERPVAYRRVLNTWSKWVEKNVDPNRTTVFFSSMSPLHIKSLDWENPDGIKCAKETAPILNVSMPLNVGTDRRLFVVAANITGSMKVPVHFLNITKLSEYRKDAHTSVHTIRQGKMLTPEQQADPETYADCIHWCLPGLPDTWNEFIYTRIISRT
;
A
#
# COMPACT_ATOMS: atom_id res chain seq x y z
N MET A 1 17.68 15.74 -5.29
CA MET A 1 16.38 15.64 -4.60
C MET A 1 15.34 15.23 -5.64
N HIS A 2 14.82 14.00 -5.59
CA HIS A 2 13.91 13.43 -6.62
C HIS A 2 12.44 13.34 -6.19
N SER A 3 12.07 13.88 -5.02
CA SER A 3 10.69 13.85 -4.54
C SER A 3 9.89 15.01 -5.14
N ILE A 4 8.72 14.70 -5.71
CA ILE A 4 7.74 15.69 -6.15
C ILE A 4 6.63 15.84 -5.12
N LEU A 5 6.23 17.08 -4.83
CA LEU A 5 5.14 17.40 -3.89
C LEU A 5 3.76 17.17 -4.52
N ASN A 6 3.64 17.43 -5.82
CA ASN A 6 2.39 17.32 -6.55
C ASN A 6 2.36 16.01 -7.34
N ARG A 7 1.65 15.00 -6.81
CA ARG A 7 1.36 13.76 -7.52
C ARG A 7 -0.02 13.88 -8.16
N ILE A 8 -0.08 13.71 -9.48
CA ILE A 8 -1.29 13.82 -10.28
C ILE A 8 -1.52 12.48 -10.98
N ILE A 9 -2.76 12.01 -11.03
CA ILE A 9 -3.13 10.74 -11.65
C ILE A 9 -4.11 10.93 -12.82
N MET A 10 -4.11 9.97 -13.74
CA MET A 10 -5.15 9.79 -14.77
C MET A 10 -5.91 8.50 -14.47
N PRO A 11 -7.02 8.54 -13.70
CA PRO A 11 -7.61 7.34 -13.12
C PRO A 11 -8.29 6.40 -14.14
N GLU A 12 -8.56 6.88 -15.35
CA GLU A 12 -9.07 6.08 -16.48
C GLU A 12 -7.98 5.62 -17.45
N SER A 13 -6.70 5.89 -17.19
CA SER A 13 -5.57 5.48 -18.04
C SER A 13 -4.74 4.40 -17.38
N ILE A 14 -4.76 3.19 -17.95
CA ILE A 14 -3.97 2.05 -17.47
C ILE A 14 -3.28 1.25 -18.59
N ASP A 15 -3.74 1.39 -19.84
CA ASP A 15 -3.36 0.50 -20.94
C ASP A 15 -1.84 0.44 -21.18
N LYS A 16 -1.13 1.57 -21.04
CA LYS A 16 0.33 1.62 -21.20
C LYS A 16 1.04 0.72 -20.20
N HIS A 17 0.69 0.81 -18.91
CA HIS A 17 1.23 -0.09 -17.89
C HIS A 17 0.76 -1.53 -18.09
N GLY A 18 -0.49 -1.69 -18.52
CA GLY A 18 -1.09 -2.98 -18.76
C GLY A 18 -0.39 -3.82 -19.83
N VAL A 19 0.37 -3.21 -20.76
CA VAL A 19 1.19 -3.97 -21.72
C VAL A 19 2.17 -4.89 -21.01
N ASP A 20 2.80 -4.41 -19.94
CA ASP A 20 3.85 -5.13 -19.21
C ASP A 20 3.32 -6.28 -18.34
N TRP A 21 2.01 -6.30 -18.07
CA TRP A 21 1.38 -7.27 -17.16
C TRP A 21 0.76 -8.45 -17.90
N LYS A 22 0.64 -8.37 -19.23
CA LYS A 22 0.02 -9.44 -20.03
C LYS A 22 0.85 -10.71 -19.95
N ASN A 23 0.17 -11.85 -19.91
CA ASN A 23 0.76 -13.20 -19.95
C ASN A 23 1.65 -13.56 -18.75
N VAL A 24 1.65 -12.76 -17.68
CA VAL A 24 2.29 -13.10 -16.40
C VAL A 24 1.43 -14.15 -15.68
N ASP A 25 2.02 -15.22 -15.17
CA ASP A 25 1.28 -16.33 -14.55
C ASP A 25 0.77 -15.99 -13.13
N TYR A 26 1.49 -15.14 -12.41
CA TYR A 26 1.10 -14.65 -11.07
C TYR A 26 1.22 -13.14 -11.00
N LEU A 27 0.08 -12.45 -10.91
CA LEU A 27 0.02 -10.99 -10.78
C LEU A 27 -0.34 -10.61 -9.35
N ILE A 28 0.51 -9.81 -8.68
CA ILE A 28 0.26 -9.32 -7.32
C ILE A 28 0.21 -7.79 -7.35
N PHE A 29 -1.00 -7.24 -7.29
CA PHE A 29 -1.22 -5.79 -7.29
C PHE A 29 -1.32 -5.22 -5.88
N ASN A 30 -0.90 -3.98 -5.70
CA ASN A 30 -1.21 -3.17 -4.52
C ASN A 30 -1.22 -1.68 -4.90
N THR A 31 -1.84 -0.83 -4.07
CA THR A 31 -1.66 0.62 -4.13
C THR A 31 -2.27 1.28 -2.88
N TYR A 32 -1.48 2.06 -2.13
CA TYR A 32 -1.97 2.74 -0.93
C TYR A 32 -1.17 3.97 -0.48
N ILE A 33 0.14 3.82 -0.19
CA ILE A 33 0.85 4.83 0.61
C ILE A 33 0.82 6.25 0.02
N TRP A 34 0.99 6.41 -1.29
CA TRP A 34 0.96 7.74 -1.93
C TRP A 34 -0.43 8.39 -1.96
N TRP A 35 -1.51 7.62 -1.76
CA TRP A 35 -2.86 8.17 -1.58
C TRP A 35 -3.02 8.89 -0.25
N MET A 36 -2.14 8.61 0.72
CA MET A 36 -2.20 9.16 2.08
C MET A 36 -1.45 10.48 2.22
N ASN A 37 -0.67 10.90 1.21
CA ASN A 37 0.14 12.12 1.27
C ASN A 37 -0.70 13.41 1.34
N THR A 38 -1.92 13.40 0.80
CA THR A 38 -2.81 14.55 0.76
C THR A 38 -4.24 14.13 1.10
N PHE A 39 -5.07 15.08 1.54
CA PHE A 39 -6.47 14.82 1.89
C PHE A 39 -7.33 14.45 0.67
N SER A 40 -7.14 15.18 -0.42
CA SER A 40 -7.71 14.96 -1.76
C SER A 40 -6.67 14.37 -2.72
N MET A 41 -7.13 13.88 -3.87
CA MET A 41 -6.29 13.38 -4.96
C MET A 41 -6.40 14.31 -6.16
N LYS A 42 -5.25 14.66 -6.74
CA LYS A 42 -5.19 15.48 -7.95
C LYS A 42 -5.40 14.61 -9.18
N VAL A 43 -6.48 14.84 -9.91
CA VAL A 43 -6.87 14.10 -11.10
C VAL A 43 -6.74 15.01 -12.31
N LEU A 44 -5.89 14.62 -13.27
CA LEU A 44 -5.62 15.41 -14.45
C LEU A 44 -6.88 15.60 -15.30
N ARG A 45 -7.07 16.82 -15.83
CA ARG A 45 -7.99 17.10 -16.92
C ARG A 45 -7.26 16.87 -18.24
N GLY A 46 -7.70 15.89 -19.03
CA GLY A 46 -7.05 15.54 -20.30
C GLY A 46 -5.98 14.47 -20.15
N SER A 47 -4.87 14.62 -20.88
CA SER A 47 -3.81 13.61 -20.98
C SER A 47 -2.42 14.20 -20.82
N PHE A 48 -1.55 13.49 -20.09
CA PHE A 48 -0.13 13.87 -20.01
C PHE A 48 0.56 13.83 -21.38
N ASP A 49 0.13 12.93 -22.28
CA ASP A 49 0.69 12.83 -23.63
C ASP A 49 0.41 14.07 -24.49
N GLU A 50 -0.67 14.79 -24.17
CA GLU A 50 -1.10 16.02 -24.84
C GLU A 50 -0.54 17.27 -24.14
N GLY A 51 0.31 17.08 -23.11
CA GLY A 51 0.86 18.19 -22.33
C GLY A 51 -0.15 18.87 -21.40
N SER A 52 -1.28 18.22 -21.08
CA SER A 52 -2.24 18.77 -20.13
C SER A 52 -1.61 18.92 -18.74
N THR A 53 -1.96 20.01 -18.04
CA THR A 53 -1.44 20.33 -16.70
C THR A 53 -2.51 20.66 -15.67
N GLU A 54 -3.72 21.03 -16.13
CA GLU A 54 -4.84 21.29 -15.23
C GLU A 54 -5.31 20.01 -14.54
N TYR A 55 -5.73 20.12 -13.28
CA TYR A 55 -6.25 19.01 -12.50
C TYR A 55 -7.38 19.46 -11.58
N ASP A 56 -8.24 18.52 -11.23
CA ASP A 56 -9.25 18.66 -10.18
C ASP A 56 -8.78 17.97 -8.90
N GLU A 57 -9.19 18.50 -7.76
CA GLU A 57 -9.04 17.80 -6.49
C GLU A 57 -10.28 16.98 -6.18
N ILE A 58 -10.11 15.66 -6.14
CA ILE A 58 -11.18 14.69 -5.94
C ILE A 58 -11.01 14.01 -4.59
N GLU A 59 -12.11 13.71 -3.91
CA GLU A 59 -12.05 12.95 -2.66
C GLU A 59 -11.31 11.61 -2.83
N ARG A 60 -10.41 11.32 -1.88
CA ARG A 60 -9.53 10.15 -1.94
C ARG A 60 -10.27 8.83 -2.23
N PRO A 61 -11.37 8.46 -1.54
CA PRO A 61 -12.07 7.21 -1.83
C PRO A 61 -12.75 7.19 -3.20
N VAL A 62 -13.17 8.35 -3.71
CA VAL A 62 -13.79 8.49 -5.05
C VAL A 62 -12.74 8.27 -6.13
N ALA A 63 -11.59 8.94 -6.03
CA ALA A 63 -10.48 8.76 -6.95
C ALA A 63 -9.93 7.31 -6.91
N TYR A 64 -9.83 6.71 -5.72
CA TYR A 64 -9.39 5.33 -5.54
C TYR A 64 -10.34 4.34 -6.22
N ARG A 65 -11.66 4.55 -6.08
CA ARG A 65 -12.68 3.75 -6.75
C ARG A 65 -12.59 3.86 -8.28
N ARG A 66 -12.34 5.07 -8.82
CA ARG A 66 -12.13 5.25 -10.27
C ARG A 66 -10.94 4.44 -10.77
N VAL A 67 -9.78 4.54 -10.10
CA VAL A 67 -8.58 3.76 -10.44
C VAL A 67 -8.86 2.26 -10.41
N LEU A 68 -9.46 1.76 -9.33
CA LEU A 68 -9.71 0.32 -9.21
C LEU A 68 -10.79 -0.19 -10.17
N ASN A 69 -11.75 0.63 -10.58
CA ASN A 69 -12.69 0.28 -11.65
C ASN A 69 -12.01 0.19 -13.01
N THR A 70 -11.03 1.05 -13.28
CA THR A 70 -10.23 0.98 -14.51
C THR A 70 -9.34 -0.26 -14.50
N TRP A 71 -8.67 -0.53 -13.38
CA TRP A 71 -7.88 -1.75 -13.20
C TRP A 71 -8.72 -3.02 -13.32
N SER A 72 -9.90 -3.08 -12.69
CA SER A 72 -10.75 -4.28 -12.77
C SER A 72 -11.22 -4.55 -14.20
N LYS A 73 -11.61 -3.52 -14.95
CA LYS A 73 -11.93 -3.64 -16.38
C LYS A 73 -10.74 -4.14 -17.21
N TRP A 74 -9.53 -3.67 -16.90
CA TRP A 74 -8.33 -4.16 -17.56
C TRP A 74 -8.10 -5.65 -17.27
N VAL A 75 -8.23 -6.07 -16.00
CA VAL A 75 -8.09 -7.48 -15.61
C VAL A 75 -9.13 -8.34 -16.34
N GLU A 76 -10.41 -7.98 -16.29
CA GLU A 76 -11.51 -8.68 -16.95
C GLU A 76 -11.29 -8.86 -18.46
N LYS A 77 -10.66 -7.88 -19.10
CA LYS A 77 -10.41 -7.88 -20.55
C LYS A 77 -9.18 -8.70 -20.95
N ASN A 78 -8.15 -8.75 -20.11
CA ASN A 78 -6.81 -9.19 -20.53
C ASN A 78 -6.30 -10.44 -19.80
N VAL A 79 -6.92 -10.85 -18.69
CA VAL A 79 -6.45 -11.98 -17.89
C VAL A 79 -7.26 -13.23 -18.23
N ASP A 80 -6.54 -14.29 -18.65
CA ASP A 80 -7.10 -15.64 -18.76
C ASP A 80 -6.99 -16.34 -17.38
N PRO A 81 -8.09 -16.62 -16.67
CA PRO A 81 -8.07 -17.25 -15.36
C PRO A 81 -7.57 -18.70 -15.36
N ASN A 82 -7.48 -19.36 -16.53
CA ASN A 82 -6.90 -20.70 -16.64
C ASN A 82 -5.36 -20.66 -16.66
N ARG A 83 -4.77 -19.49 -16.92
CA ARG A 83 -3.33 -19.29 -16.98
C ARG A 83 -2.82 -18.47 -15.80
N THR A 84 -3.49 -17.36 -15.52
CA THR A 84 -2.99 -16.34 -14.61
C THR A 84 -3.79 -16.31 -13.31
N THR A 85 -3.09 -16.38 -12.19
CA THR A 85 -3.67 -16.12 -10.86
C THR A 85 -3.43 -14.67 -10.46
N VAL A 86 -4.50 -13.95 -10.08
CA VAL A 86 -4.44 -12.55 -9.69
C VAL A 86 -4.61 -12.41 -8.18
N PHE A 87 -3.74 -11.62 -7.55
CA PHE A 87 -3.80 -11.22 -6.16
C PHE A 87 -3.92 -9.70 -6.05
N PHE A 88 -4.59 -9.24 -4.99
CA PHE A 88 -4.58 -7.85 -4.60
C PHE A 88 -4.24 -7.75 -3.11
N SER A 89 -3.10 -7.14 -2.80
CA SER A 89 -2.68 -6.91 -1.41
C SER A 89 -3.42 -5.72 -0.83
N SER A 90 -4.09 -5.94 0.30
CA SER A 90 -4.72 -4.87 1.06
C SER A 90 -3.66 -3.92 1.64
N MET A 91 -4.10 -2.83 2.27
CA MET A 91 -3.21 -1.75 2.65
C MET A 91 -2.20 -2.14 3.73
N SER A 92 -0.92 -1.84 3.46
CA SER A 92 0.15 -1.81 4.47
C SER A 92 -0.06 -0.60 5.38
N PRO A 93 -0.20 -0.79 6.71
CA PRO A 93 -0.40 0.31 7.65
C PRO A 93 0.90 1.09 7.89
N LEU A 94 0.75 2.20 8.60
CA LEU A 94 1.86 3.01 9.13
C LEU A 94 1.82 2.96 10.66
N HIS A 95 2.96 3.28 11.29
CA HIS A 95 3.07 3.40 12.76
C HIS A 95 3.76 4.71 13.15
N ILE A 96 3.18 5.84 12.75
CA ILE A 96 3.80 7.17 12.91
C ILE A 96 3.47 7.88 14.23
N LYS A 97 2.56 7.34 15.05
CA LYS A 97 2.13 7.97 16.31
C LYS A 97 1.94 6.91 17.39
N SER A 98 2.85 6.88 18.37
CA SER A 98 2.85 5.82 19.39
C SER A 98 1.66 5.85 20.34
N LEU A 99 1.00 7.01 20.47
CA LEU A 99 -0.25 7.13 21.21
C LEU A 99 -1.39 6.27 20.62
N ASP A 100 -1.34 5.94 19.33
CA ASP A 100 -2.37 5.13 18.66
C ASP A 100 -2.42 3.68 19.18
N TRP A 101 -1.38 3.25 19.91
CA TRP A 101 -1.32 1.98 20.65
C TRP A 101 -1.01 2.20 22.14
N GLU A 102 -1.48 3.33 22.69
CA GLU A 102 -1.43 3.65 24.13
C GLU A 102 -0.01 3.79 24.72
N ASN A 103 1.00 4.14 23.89
CA ASN A 103 2.36 4.41 24.34
C ASN A 103 2.73 5.90 24.20
N PRO A 104 2.41 6.77 25.18
CA PRO A 104 2.70 8.21 25.10
C PRO A 104 4.21 8.54 25.16
N ASP A 105 5.04 7.66 25.73
CA ASP A 105 6.49 7.84 25.86
C ASP A 105 7.29 7.27 24.67
N GLY A 106 6.58 6.67 23.72
CA GLY A 106 7.10 6.19 22.45
C GLY A 106 7.53 7.33 21.52
N ILE A 107 8.32 6.99 20.49
CA ILE A 107 8.68 7.92 19.41
C ILE A 107 8.33 7.22 18.11
N LYS A 108 7.19 7.57 17.52
CA LYS A 108 6.65 6.88 16.32
C LYS A 108 6.72 5.36 16.53
N CYS A 109 7.30 4.61 15.59
CA CYS A 109 7.61 3.18 15.71
C CYS A 109 8.99 2.87 16.33
N ALA A 110 9.84 3.87 16.55
CA ALA A 110 11.28 3.66 16.71
C ALA A 110 11.71 2.98 18.01
N LYS A 111 10.90 3.09 19.07
CA LYS A 111 11.15 2.43 20.36
C LYS A 111 10.42 1.09 20.51
N GLU A 112 9.72 0.64 19.48
CA GLU A 112 8.88 -0.55 19.55
C GLU A 112 9.67 -1.79 19.12
N THR A 113 9.80 -2.77 20.02
CA THR A 113 10.59 -4.01 19.78
C THR A 113 9.74 -5.28 19.88
N ALA A 114 8.46 -5.14 20.19
CA ALA A 114 7.50 -6.22 20.27
C ALA A 114 6.18 -5.82 19.59
N PRO A 115 5.47 -6.77 18.98
CA PRO A 115 4.15 -6.51 18.42
C PRO A 115 3.16 -6.14 19.52
N ILE A 116 2.02 -5.60 19.11
CA ILE A 116 0.86 -5.41 19.99
C ILE A 116 0.27 -6.79 20.29
N LEU A 117 0.36 -7.23 21.54
CA LEU A 117 -0.13 -8.55 21.98
C LEU A 117 -1.58 -8.52 22.45
N ASN A 118 -2.08 -7.37 22.89
CA ASN A 118 -3.46 -7.22 23.35
C ASN A 118 -4.42 -7.09 22.16
N VAL A 119 -4.91 -8.24 21.67
CA VAL A 119 -5.86 -8.31 20.54
C VAL A 119 -7.28 -7.82 20.87
N SER A 120 -7.59 -7.62 22.16
CA SER A 120 -8.88 -7.08 22.60
C SER A 120 -8.92 -5.55 22.57
N MET A 121 -7.76 -4.89 22.45
CA MET A 121 -7.66 -3.43 22.40
C MET A 121 -8.19 -2.90 21.06
N PRO A 122 -9.09 -1.89 21.06
CA PRO A 122 -9.42 -1.15 19.86
C PRO A 122 -8.15 -0.48 19.30
N LEU A 123 -7.70 -0.94 18.13
CA LEU A 123 -6.48 -0.44 17.50
C LEU A 123 -6.81 0.31 16.20
N ASN A 124 -6.35 1.55 16.13
CA ASN A 124 -6.46 2.40 14.94
C ASN A 124 -5.18 3.23 14.75
N VAL A 125 -4.32 2.79 13.83
CA VAL A 125 -3.05 3.47 13.48
C VAL A 125 -3.19 4.39 12.26
N GLY A 126 -4.40 4.89 12.00
CA GLY A 126 -4.68 5.84 10.92
C GLY A 126 -4.85 5.23 9.53
N THR A 127 -5.01 3.91 9.40
CA THR A 127 -5.31 3.26 8.13
C THR A 127 -6.67 3.73 7.58
N ASP A 128 -6.72 4.26 6.35
CA ASP A 128 -7.97 4.68 5.72
C ASP A 128 -8.80 3.47 5.27
N ARG A 129 -9.64 2.97 6.18
CA ARG A 129 -10.50 1.79 5.95
C ARG A 129 -11.52 1.97 4.82
N ARG A 130 -11.78 3.20 4.35
CA ARG A 130 -12.65 3.44 3.19
C ARG A 130 -12.04 2.84 1.92
N LEU A 131 -10.72 2.97 1.75
CA LEU A 131 -9.99 2.42 0.59
C LEU A 131 -9.95 0.89 0.65
N PHE A 132 -9.90 0.31 1.86
CA PHE A 132 -9.96 -1.15 2.08
C PHE A 132 -11.29 -1.68 1.56
N VAL A 133 -12.39 -1.06 1.98
CA VAL A 133 -13.74 -1.46 1.57
C VAL A 133 -13.91 -1.31 0.05
N VAL A 134 -13.37 -0.25 -0.55
CA VAL A 134 -13.39 -0.09 -2.02
C VAL A 134 -12.66 -1.25 -2.71
N ALA A 135 -11.44 -1.58 -2.28
CA ALA A 135 -10.65 -2.65 -2.87
C ALA A 135 -11.31 -4.03 -2.66
N ALA A 136 -11.76 -4.33 -1.44
CA ALA A 136 -12.44 -5.58 -1.11
C ALA A 136 -13.73 -5.76 -1.93
N ASN A 137 -14.55 -4.71 -2.05
CA ASN A 137 -15.79 -4.79 -2.82
C ASN A 137 -15.54 -4.97 -4.32
N ILE A 138 -14.59 -4.23 -4.90
CA ILE A 138 -14.28 -4.34 -6.33
C ILE A 138 -13.74 -5.74 -6.62
N THR A 139 -12.70 -6.17 -5.90
CA THR A 139 -12.07 -7.49 -6.10
C THR A 139 -13.05 -8.64 -5.87
N GLY A 140 -13.95 -8.54 -4.88
CA GLY A 140 -14.98 -9.55 -4.62
C GLY A 140 -16.14 -9.57 -5.63
N SER A 141 -16.26 -8.56 -6.50
CA SER A 141 -17.33 -8.45 -7.50
C SER A 141 -16.91 -8.81 -8.94
N MET A 142 -15.63 -9.13 -9.13
CA MET A 142 -15.06 -9.47 -10.45
C MET A 142 -15.43 -10.90 -10.88
N LYS A 143 -15.52 -11.12 -12.19
CA LYS A 143 -15.68 -12.45 -12.80
C LYS A 143 -14.35 -13.18 -12.84
N VAL A 144 -13.26 -12.50 -13.18
CA VAL A 144 -11.90 -13.02 -13.02
C VAL A 144 -11.61 -13.11 -11.51
N PRO A 145 -11.34 -14.31 -10.96
CA PRO A 145 -11.11 -14.44 -9.53
C PRO A 145 -9.87 -13.68 -9.08
N VAL A 146 -10.02 -12.83 -8.07
CA VAL A 146 -8.92 -12.13 -7.42
C VAL A 146 -8.78 -12.62 -5.98
N HIS A 147 -7.60 -13.10 -5.63
CA HIS A 147 -7.25 -13.42 -4.24
C HIS A 147 -6.91 -12.14 -3.48
N PHE A 148 -7.87 -11.64 -2.70
CA PHE A 148 -7.67 -10.48 -1.84
C PHE A 148 -6.86 -10.86 -0.60
N LEU A 149 -5.59 -10.44 -0.54
CA LEU A 149 -4.71 -10.68 0.60
C LEU A 149 -5.00 -9.64 1.68
N ASN A 150 -5.85 -10.02 2.64
CA ASN A 150 -6.23 -9.17 3.77
C ASN A 150 -5.12 -9.10 4.82
N ILE A 151 -4.05 -8.38 4.49
CA ILE A 151 -2.87 -8.20 5.33
C ILE A 151 -3.00 -7.03 6.31
N THR A 152 -4.01 -6.17 6.18
CA THR A 152 -4.05 -4.89 6.88
C THR A 152 -4.10 -5.06 8.39
N LYS A 153 -5.09 -5.78 8.93
CA LYS A 153 -5.28 -5.85 10.40
C LYS A 153 -4.14 -6.60 11.09
N LEU A 154 -3.65 -7.70 10.52
CA LEU A 154 -2.49 -8.42 11.07
C LEU A 154 -1.24 -7.55 11.07
N SER A 155 -1.08 -6.68 10.05
CA SER A 155 0.07 -5.78 9.95
C SER A 155 0.00 -4.61 10.92
N GLU A 156 -1.20 -4.18 11.33
CA GLU A 156 -1.36 -3.13 12.34
C GLU A 156 -0.84 -3.57 13.73
N TYR A 157 -0.78 -4.88 14.00
CA TYR A 157 -0.19 -5.36 15.25
C TYR A 157 1.35 -5.29 15.25
N ARG A 158 1.99 -5.08 14.09
CA ARG A 158 3.44 -5.20 13.90
C ARG A 158 4.17 -3.86 13.99
N LYS A 159 3.87 -3.06 15.01
CA LYS A 159 4.57 -1.80 15.29
C LYS A 159 6.09 -1.93 15.42
N ASP A 160 6.57 -3.15 15.71
CA ASP A 160 7.97 -3.54 15.87
C ASP A 160 8.75 -3.79 14.57
N ALA A 161 8.06 -3.99 13.44
CA ALA A 161 8.68 -4.56 12.25
C ALA A 161 9.17 -3.53 11.21
N HIS A 162 9.03 -2.24 11.50
CA HIS A 162 9.45 -1.16 10.61
C HIS A 162 10.96 -0.99 10.56
N THR A 163 11.47 -0.41 9.47
CA THR A 163 12.90 -0.08 9.36
C THR A 163 13.36 0.97 10.38
N SER A 164 12.46 1.82 10.86
CA SER A 164 12.78 2.91 11.78
C SER A 164 13.92 3.77 11.22
N VAL A 165 14.97 4.02 11.99
CA VAL A 165 16.17 4.75 11.57
C VAL A 165 17.24 3.86 10.94
N HIS A 166 17.03 2.54 10.87
CA HIS A 166 17.97 1.58 10.31
C HIS A 166 17.76 1.42 8.80
N THR A 167 17.74 2.55 8.10
CA THR A 167 17.41 2.63 6.67
C THR A 167 18.28 3.67 5.95
N ILE A 168 18.04 3.80 4.64
CA ILE A 168 18.70 4.77 3.78
C ILE A 168 17.84 6.03 3.60
N ARG A 169 18.50 7.17 3.43
CA ARG A 169 17.89 8.42 2.97
C ARG A 169 18.69 8.94 1.78
N GLN A 170 18.01 9.15 0.65
CA GLN A 170 18.65 9.59 -0.61
C GLN A 170 19.83 8.70 -1.04
N GLY A 171 19.69 7.38 -0.87
CA GLY A 171 20.69 6.40 -1.32
C GLY A 171 21.86 6.16 -0.37
N LYS A 172 21.87 6.76 0.83
CA LYS A 172 22.92 6.55 1.85
C LYS A 172 22.33 6.16 3.18
N MET A 173 23.04 5.35 3.95
CA MET A 173 22.67 5.02 5.33
C MET A 173 22.58 6.29 6.19
N LEU A 174 21.61 6.33 7.09
CA LEU A 174 21.51 7.39 8.10
C LEU A 174 22.74 7.37 9.02
N THR A 175 23.31 8.54 9.32
CA THR A 175 24.47 8.66 10.22
C THR A 175 24.08 8.38 11.67
N PRO A 176 25.03 8.09 12.58
CA PRO A 176 24.72 7.90 14.00
C PRO A 176 23.93 9.07 14.61
N GLU A 177 24.24 10.31 14.23
CA GLU A 177 23.54 11.51 14.69
C GLU A 177 22.10 11.57 14.17
N GLN A 178 21.86 11.14 12.93
CA GLN A 178 20.52 11.05 12.36
C GLN A 178 19.71 9.92 13.00
N GLN A 179 20.35 8.78 13.27
CA GLN A 179 19.70 7.65 13.95
C GLN A 179 19.34 7.98 15.41
N ALA A 180 20.10 8.88 16.05
CA ALA A 180 19.79 9.39 17.38
C ALA A 180 18.56 10.31 17.44
N ASP A 181 18.03 10.78 16.28
CA ASP A 181 16.81 11.58 16.18
C ASP A 181 15.69 10.84 15.39
N PRO A 182 15.07 9.82 15.99
CA PRO A 182 13.99 9.08 15.34
C PRO A 182 12.74 9.93 15.09
N GLU A 183 12.52 11.03 15.81
CA GLU A 183 11.37 11.91 15.57
C GLU A 183 11.46 12.51 14.16
N THR A 184 12.65 12.89 13.71
CA THR A 184 12.86 13.41 12.35
C THR A 184 13.06 12.31 11.32
N TYR A 185 13.79 11.24 11.66
CA TYR A 185 14.37 10.33 10.67
C TYR A 185 13.74 8.94 10.61
N ALA A 186 12.89 8.53 11.56
CA ALA A 186 12.32 7.18 11.54
C ALA A 186 11.37 6.98 10.35
N ASP A 187 11.62 5.92 9.60
CA ASP A 187 10.72 5.39 8.60
C ASP A 187 9.80 4.33 9.25
N CYS A 188 8.54 4.75 9.46
CA CYS A 188 7.47 3.90 9.99
C CYS A 188 6.45 3.52 8.90
N ILE A 189 6.94 3.35 7.67
CA ILE A 189 6.19 2.94 6.48
C ILE A 189 6.75 1.61 5.96
N HIS A 190 8.07 1.54 5.78
CA HIS A 190 8.75 0.38 5.22
C HIS A 190 9.12 -0.63 6.31
N TRP A 191 9.35 -1.87 5.90
CA TRP A 191 9.52 -3.02 6.78
C TRP A 191 10.93 -3.58 6.68
N CYS A 192 11.49 -4.04 7.80
CA CYS A 192 12.71 -4.84 7.80
C CYS A 192 12.51 -6.15 7.03
N LEU A 193 13.60 -6.68 6.47
CA LEU A 193 13.67 -8.03 5.91
C LEU A 193 14.88 -8.76 6.55
N PRO A 194 14.73 -10.01 7.05
CA PRO A 194 13.48 -10.74 7.19
C PRO A 194 12.49 -10.02 8.14
N GLY A 195 11.19 -10.22 7.94
CA GLY A 195 10.16 -9.49 8.68
C GLY A 195 8.74 -9.72 8.21
N LEU A 196 7.86 -8.76 8.48
CA LEU A 196 6.43 -8.87 8.20
C LEU A 196 6.08 -9.19 6.73
N PRO A 197 6.76 -8.65 5.71
CA PRO A 197 6.49 -9.02 4.32
C PRO A 197 6.69 -10.51 4.01
N ASP A 198 7.48 -11.24 4.80
CA ASP A 198 7.65 -12.68 4.66
C ASP A 198 6.32 -13.40 4.92
N THR A 199 5.58 -13.02 5.97
CA THR A 199 4.23 -13.53 6.25
C THR A 199 3.24 -13.21 5.13
N TRP A 200 3.36 -12.05 4.48
CA TRP A 200 2.53 -11.73 3.32
C TRP A 200 2.80 -12.69 2.15
N ASN A 201 4.07 -13.00 1.92
CA ASN A 201 4.51 -13.95 0.92
C ASN A 201 4.11 -15.39 1.29
N GLU A 202 4.04 -15.77 2.56
CA GLU A 202 3.49 -17.06 2.99
C GLU A 202 2.03 -17.25 2.56
N PHE A 203 1.20 -16.20 2.58
CA PHE A 203 -0.16 -16.27 2.05
C PHE A 203 -0.20 -16.50 0.54
N ILE A 204 0.69 -15.83 -0.20
CA ILE A 204 0.82 -16.01 -1.65
C ILE A 204 1.26 -17.44 -1.94
N TYR A 205 2.35 -17.88 -1.30
CA TYR A 205 2.90 -19.23 -1.41
C TYR A 205 1.81 -20.28 -1.17
N THR A 206 1.10 -20.18 -0.05
CA THR A 206 0.01 -21.10 0.32
C THR A 206 -1.05 -21.19 -0.79
N ARG A 207 -1.45 -20.05 -1.36
CA ARG A 207 -2.45 -20.01 -2.42
C ARG A 207 -1.96 -20.60 -3.73
N ILE A 208 -0.70 -20.40 -4.07
CA ILE A 208 -0.08 -20.97 -5.26
C ILE A 208 -0.03 -22.51 -5.14
N ILE A 209 0.52 -23.03 -4.04
CA ILE A 209 0.67 -24.49 -3.87
C ILE A 209 -0.68 -25.22 -3.70
N SER A 210 -1.73 -24.52 -3.28
CA SER A 210 -3.08 -25.10 -3.12
C SER A 210 -3.82 -25.31 -4.45
N ARG A 211 -3.24 -24.87 -5.58
CA ARG A 211 -3.80 -25.08 -6.93
C ARG A 211 -2.97 -26.05 -7.80
N THR A 212 -1.87 -26.56 -7.27
CA THR A 212 -1.14 -27.71 -7.83
C THR A 212 -1.81 -29.02 -7.42
#